data_AF-G9YB57-F1
#
_entry.id   AF-G9YB57-F1
#
_cell.length_a   1.000
_cell.length_b   1.000
_cell.length_c   1.000
_cell.angle_alpha   90.00
_cell.angle_beta   90.00
_cell.angle_gamma   90.00
#
_symmetry.space_group_name_H-M   'P 1'
#
loop_
_entity.id
_entity.type
_entity.pdbx_description
1 polymer ?
#
loop_
_entity_poly.entity_id
_entity_poly.type
_entity_poly.pdbx_seq_one_letter_code
_entity_poly.pdbx_strand_id
1 'polypeptide(L)'
;MSLMRNTILSHAKKIKINKGGIIYFKDNDSEESLCYMLISGVISMLKRSDNMIVLTFSDDFLLGDVHSVYYSSQYYLEAEVDSEILAIPSKDLSQVFTTQKHWEELTVNNAKILSRFFLRDEILLQDNSYAIIRSLIPIIMVLPDTVRNNCTLSSLIQKRVKISRSNVMRILAHLKANNYITLNKGRLISAKILPDNMKIPLN
;
A
#
# COMPACT_ATOMS: atom_id res chain seq x y z
N MET A 1 16.40 -13.87 -7.09
CA MET A 1 16.13 -12.46 -7.42
C MET A 1 15.74 -12.40 -8.88
N SER A 2 14.73 -11.59 -9.27
CA SER A 2 14.34 -11.45 -10.68
C SER A 2 15.43 -10.75 -11.49
N LEU A 3 15.47 -10.98 -12.80
CA LEU A 3 16.45 -10.38 -13.69
C LEU A 3 16.27 -8.85 -13.74
N MET A 4 15.01 -8.37 -13.79
CA MET A 4 14.66 -6.96 -13.68
C MET A 4 15.26 -6.28 -12.43
N ARG A 5 15.25 -6.94 -11.26
CA ARG A 5 15.79 -6.37 -10.01
C ARG A 5 17.29 -6.13 -10.10
N ASN A 6 18.05 -7.09 -10.63
CA ASN A 6 19.50 -6.98 -10.78
C ASN A 6 19.88 -5.86 -11.76
N THR A 7 19.10 -5.73 -12.84
CA THR A 7 19.26 -4.66 -13.82
C THR A 7 19.05 -3.28 -13.18
N ILE A 8 17.96 -3.09 -12.43
CA ILE A 8 17.70 -1.81 -11.75
C ILE A 8 18.77 -1.51 -10.70
N LEU A 9 19.21 -2.52 -9.92
CA LEU A 9 20.28 -2.36 -8.92
C LEU A 9 21.57 -1.75 -9.50
N SER A 10 21.87 -2.01 -10.77
CA SER A 10 23.09 -1.54 -11.43
C SER A 10 22.99 -0.12 -11.98
N HIS A 11 21.77 0.44 -12.11
CA HIS A 11 21.52 1.75 -12.73
C HIS A 11 20.83 2.75 -11.78
N ALA A 12 20.39 2.29 -10.60
CA ALA A 12 19.60 3.10 -9.67
C ALA A 12 20.41 3.54 -8.46
N LYS A 13 20.02 4.68 -7.89
CA LYS A 13 20.55 5.19 -6.61
C LYS A 13 19.83 4.51 -5.45
N LYS A 14 20.58 3.90 -4.54
CA LYS A 14 20.01 3.39 -3.27
C LYS A 14 19.70 4.55 -2.32
N ILE A 15 18.51 4.54 -1.73
CA ILE A 15 18.04 5.51 -0.74
C ILE A 15 17.57 4.77 0.51
N LYS A 16 18.01 5.25 1.69
CA LYS A 16 17.50 4.82 3.00
C LYS A 16 16.47 5.82 3.48
N ILE A 17 15.38 5.30 4.03
CA ILE A 17 14.22 6.11 4.44
C ILE A 17 13.77 5.62 5.79
N ASN A 18 13.81 6.51 6.77
CA ASN A 18 13.32 6.21 8.10
C ASN A 18 11.78 6.18 8.09
N LYS A 19 11.19 5.49 9.06
CA LYS A 19 9.75 5.49 9.28
C LYS A 19 9.16 6.92 9.27
N GLY A 20 8.09 7.12 8.50
CA GLY A 20 7.44 8.40 8.27
C GLY A 20 8.10 9.27 7.21
N GLY A 21 9.24 8.83 6.64
CA GLY A 21 9.89 9.52 5.54
C GLY A 21 9.05 9.47 4.26
N ILE A 22 8.95 10.62 3.58
CA ILE A 22 8.13 10.83 2.39
C ILE A 22 9.01 10.90 1.14
N ILE A 23 8.53 10.33 0.04
CA ILE A 23 9.15 10.41 -1.28
C ILE A 23 8.11 10.79 -2.33
N TYR A 24 8.49 11.67 -3.25
CA TYR A 24 7.68 12.02 -4.41
C TYR A 24 8.24 11.38 -5.67
N PHE A 25 7.39 11.12 -6.68
CA PHE A 25 7.80 10.57 -7.98
C PHE A 25 8.40 11.61 -8.93
N LYS A 26 8.98 12.66 -8.38
CA LYS A 26 9.68 13.71 -9.10
C LYS A 26 10.98 14.03 -8.40
N ASP A 27 12.02 14.26 -9.19
CA ASP A 27 13.25 14.85 -8.72
C ASP A 27 13.00 16.33 -8.38
N ASN A 28 13.47 16.77 -7.21
CA ASN A 28 13.31 18.14 -6.75
C ASN A 28 14.17 19.13 -7.56
N ASP A 29 15.26 18.66 -8.16
CA ASP A 29 16.25 19.51 -8.83
C ASP A 29 16.04 19.55 -10.35
N SER A 30 15.48 18.49 -10.95
CA SER A 30 15.41 18.34 -12.42
C SER A 30 13.99 18.24 -13.00
N GLU A 31 12.94 18.23 -12.18
CA GLU A 31 11.54 17.94 -12.56
C GLU A 31 11.36 16.58 -13.28
N GLU A 32 12.40 15.75 -13.33
CA GLU A 32 12.33 14.44 -13.96
C GLU A 32 11.50 13.46 -13.11
N SER A 33 10.69 12.64 -13.79
CA SER A 33 9.91 11.62 -13.11
C SER A 33 10.82 10.50 -12.63
N LEU A 34 10.63 10.06 -11.39
CA LEU A 34 11.39 8.98 -10.76
C LEU A 34 10.53 7.73 -10.62
N CYS A 35 11.18 6.58 -10.82
CA CYS A 35 10.63 5.27 -10.50
C CYS A 35 11.38 4.70 -9.28
N TYR A 36 10.66 3.92 -8.47
CA TYR A 36 11.18 3.37 -7.23
C TYR A 36 11.00 1.87 -7.16
N MET A 37 12.02 1.15 -6.69
CA MET A 37 11.90 -0.26 -6.34
C MET A 37 12.17 -0.48 -4.86
N LEU A 38 11.25 -1.16 -4.17
CA LEU A 38 11.46 -1.55 -2.78
C LEU A 38 12.51 -2.66 -2.68
N ILE A 39 13.49 -2.50 -1.79
CA ILE A 39 14.54 -3.50 -1.51
C ILE A 39 14.30 -4.19 -0.17
N SER A 40 13.91 -3.42 0.84
CA SER A 40 13.54 -3.92 2.15
C SER A 40 12.66 -2.90 2.88
N GLY A 41 11.86 -3.37 3.83
CA GLY A 41 10.95 -2.53 4.61
C GLY A 41 9.52 -2.59 4.10
N VAL A 42 8.74 -1.53 4.38
CA VAL A 42 7.33 -1.43 4.00
C VAL A 42 7.02 0.01 3.65
N ILE A 43 6.49 0.21 2.44
CA ILE A 43 6.12 1.52 1.93
C ILE A 43 4.64 1.51 1.57
N SER A 44 3.94 2.58 1.95
CA SER A 44 2.60 2.87 1.47
C SER A 44 2.65 3.92 0.36
N MET A 45 1.78 3.78 -0.62
CA MET A 45 1.46 4.83 -1.58
C MET A 45 0.19 5.54 -1.14
N LEU A 46 0.26 6.86 -1.01
CA LEU A 46 -0.79 7.70 -0.48
C LEU A 46 -1.27 8.69 -1.53
N LYS A 47 -2.57 8.98 -1.52
CA LYS A 47 -3.17 10.02 -2.34
C LYS A 47 -2.86 11.39 -1.75
N ARG A 48 -2.38 12.33 -2.55
CA ARG A 48 -2.03 13.69 -2.12
C ARG A 48 -3.22 14.50 -1.60
N SER A 49 -4.42 14.26 -2.14
CA SER A 49 -5.59 15.08 -1.80
C SER A 49 -6.08 14.92 -0.36
N ASP A 50 -5.90 13.74 0.23
CA ASP A 50 -6.48 13.39 1.54
C ASP A 50 -5.62 12.42 2.37
N ASN A 51 -4.38 12.15 1.94
CA ASN A 51 -3.42 11.27 2.62
C ASN A 51 -3.98 9.85 2.90
N MET A 52 -4.94 9.40 2.09
CA MET A 52 -5.40 8.03 2.17
C MET A 52 -4.39 7.09 1.54
N ILE A 53 -4.07 6.00 2.24
CA ILE A 53 -3.32 4.87 1.70
C ILE A 53 -4.14 4.24 0.58
N VAL A 54 -3.52 4.18 -0.59
CA VAL A 54 -4.04 3.52 -1.78
C VAL A 54 -3.55 2.09 -1.79
N LEU A 55 -2.23 1.88 -1.70
CA LEU A 55 -1.61 0.55 -1.68
C LEU A 55 -0.48 0.52 -0.65
N THR A 56 -0.17 -0.66 -0.13
CA THR A 56 0.98 -0.91 0.73
C THR A 56 1.81 -2.04 0.11
N PHE A 57 3.13 -1.88 0.12
CA PHE A 57 4.08 -2.78 -0.52
C PHE A 57 5.13 -3.23 0.51
N SER A 58 5.37 -4.54 0.57
CA SER A 58 6.41 -5.16 1.39
C SER A 58 7.22 -6.19 0.62
N ASP A 59 7.07 -6.16 -0.70
CA ASP A 59 7.62 -7.04 -1.71
C ASP A 59 8.23 -6.20 -2.83
N ASP A 60 9.08 -6.83 -3.64
CA ASP A 60 9.85 -6.16 -4.70
C ASP A 60 8.91 -5.66 -5.82
N PHE A 61 8.35 -4.46 -5.66
CA PHE A 61 7.58 -3.77 -6.69
C PHE A 61 8.35 -2.61 -7.28
N LEU A 62 8.24 -2.46 -8.59
CA LEU A 62 8.60 -1.24 -9.29
C LEU A 62 7.38 -0.32 -9.33
N LEU A 63 7.52 0.86 -8.72
CA LEU A 63 6.51 1.91 -8.61
C LEU A 63 6.95 3.13 -9.41
N GLY A 64 5.98 3.93 -9.84
CA GLY A 64 6.22 5.13 -10.63
C GLY A 64 6.00 4.87 -12.11
N ASP A 65 6.15 5.94 -12.88
CA ASP A 65 5.64 5.99 -14.23
C ASP A 65 6.77 6.14 -15.23
N VAL A 66 6.89 5.17 -16.14
CA VAL A 66 7.85 5.25 -17.24
C VAL A 66 7.37 6.28 -18.28
N HIS A 67 6.07 6.60 -18.36
CA HIS A 67 5.48 7.37 -19.47
C HIS A 67 4.23 8.24 -19.17
N SER A 68 3.76 8.39 -17.93
CA SER A 68 2.60 9.22 -17.58
C SER A 68 2.83 10.15 -16.39
N VAL A 69 2.31 11.36 -16.52
CA VAL A 69 2.44 12.42 -15.52
C VAL A 69 1.45 12.24 -14.37
N TYR A 70 0.41 11.42 -14.55
CA TYR A 70 -0.70 11.31 -13.59
C TYR A 70 -0.21 10.76 -12.25
N TYR A 71 0.58 9.69 -12.26
CA TYR A 71 1.08 9.03 -11.04
C TYR A 71 1.84 10.00 -10.14
N SER A 72 2.72 10.81 -10.74
CA SER A 72 3.58 11.77 -10.04
C SER A 72 2.83 12.96 -9.43
N SER A 73 1.69 13.33 -10.02
CA SER A 73 0.88 14.45 -9.55
C SER A 73 -0.09 14.07 -8.43
N GLN A 74 -0.53 12.81 -8.39
CA GLN A 74 -1.62 12.38 -7.49
C GLN A 74 -1.14 11.61 -6.26
N TYR A 75 0.04 11.00 -6.31
CA TYR A 75 0.51 10.09 -5.28
C TYR A 75 1.90 10.46 -4.75
N TYR A 76 2.16 10.03 -3.52
CA TYR A 76 3.48 10.01 -2.90
C TYR A 76 3.66 8.71 -2.13
N LEU A 77 4.89 8.43 -1.73
CA LEU A 77 5.26 7.27 -0.95
C LEU A 77 5.61 7.70 0.48
N GLU A 78 5.22 6.89 1.46
CA GLU A 78 5.62 7.04 2.86
C GLU A 78 6.12 5.70 3.41
N ALA A 79 7.24 5.73 4.12
CA ALA A 79 7.80 4.57 4.78
C ALA A 79 7.02 4.23 6.07
N GLU A 80 6.36 3.07 6.12
CA GLU A 80 5.66 2.61 7.33
C GLU A 80 6.63 2.11 8.42
N VAL A 81 7.83 1.71 7.99
CA VAL A 81 8.99 1.28 8.78
C VAL A 81 10.27 1.74 8.08
N ASP A 82 11.41 1.70 8.75
CA ASP A 82 12.70 1.96 8.12
C ASP A 82 12.88 1.04 6.90
N SER A 83 13.13 1.66 5.74
CA SER A 83 13.08 1.01 4.44
C SER A 83 14.26 1.39 3.57
N GLU A 84 14.64 0.49 2.66
CA GLU A 84 15.59 0.75 1.59
C GLU A 84 14.90 0.64 0.24
N ILE A 85 15.15 1.62 -0.63
CA ILE A 85 14.65 1.63 -1.99
C ILE A 85 15.75 1.94 -3.00
N LEU A 86 15.46 1.65 -4.26
CA LEU A 86 16.19 2.15 -5.41
C LEU A 86 15.39 3.25 -6.07
N ALA A 87 16.05 4.33 -6.48
CA ALA A 87 15.50 5.41 -7.27
C ALA A 87 16.20 5.46 -8.62
N ILE A 88 15.42 5.50 -9.70
CA ILE A 88 15.93 5.58 -11.07
C ILE A 88 15.09 6.58 -11.87
N PRO A 89 15.72 7.46 -12.65
CA PRO A 89 15.00 8.29 -13.61
C PRO A 89 14.18 7.44 -14.57
N SER A 90 12.95 7.88 -14.82
CA SER A 90 12.00 7.21 -15.70
C SER A 90 12.55 6.98 -17.11
N LYS A 91 13.30 7.96 -17.65
CA LYS A 91 13.99 7.86 -18.95
C LYS A 91 15.05 6.76 -18.97
N ASP A 92 15.90 6.72 -17.95
CA ASP A 92 16.97 5.72 -17.83
C ASP A 92 16.39 4.31 -17.71
N LEU A 93 15.32 4.17 -16.92
CA LEU A 93 14.61 2.91 -16.77
C LEU A 93 14.03 2.44 -18.12
N SER A 94 13.40 3.35 -18.89
CA SER A 94 12.87 3.05 -20.22
C SER A 94 13.95 2.56 -21.19
N GLN A 95 15.10 3.24 -21.21
CA GLN A 95 16.24 2.87 -22.06
C GLN A 95 16.81 1.50 -21.68
N VAL A 96 17.03 1.26 -20.39
CA VAL A 96 17.56 -0.01 -19.88
C VAL A 96 16.58 -1.15 -20.17
N PHE A 97 15.28 -0.95 -19.97
CA PHE A 97 14.27 -1.98 -20.19
C PHE A 97 14.12 -2.34 -21.66
N THR A 98 14.28 -1.36 -22.55
CA THR A 98 14.32 -1.58 -24.01
C THR A 98 15.54 -2.38 -24.42
N THR A 99 16.72 -1.96 -23.95
CA THR A 99 17.99 -2.56 -24.35
C THR A 99 18.12 -3.99 -23.83
N GLN A 100 17.68 -4.23 -22.60
CA GLN A 100 17.81 -5.52 -21.90
C GLN A 100 16.53 -6.38 -21.95
N LYS A 101 15.49 -5.94 -22.67
CA LYS A 101 14.24 -6.67 -22.92
C LYS A 101 13.44 -7.02 -21.65
N HIS A 102 13.36 -6.10 -20.68
CA HIS A 102 12.59 -6.29 -19.42
C HIS A 102 11.11 -5.89 -19.50
N TRP A 103 10.61 -5.50 -20.69
CA TRP A 103 9.22 -5.04 -20.84
C TRP A 103 8.18 -6.08 -20.39
N GLU A 104 8.44 -7.38 -20.58
CA GLU A 104 7.55 -8.45 -20.09
C GLU A 104 7.49 -8.50 -18.55
N GLU A 105 8.65 -8.45 -17.87
CA GLU A 105 8.71 -8.39 -16.40
C GLU A 105 8.00 -7.13 -15.87
N LEU A 106 8.12 -6.00 -16.55
CA LEU A 106 7.39 -4.77 -16.23
C LEU A 106 5.87 -4.96 -16.40
N THR A 107 5.42 -5.60 -17.48
CA THR A 107 4.00 -5.89 -17.70
C THR A 107 3.44 -6.76 -16.57
N VAL A 108 4.19 -7.78 -16.15
CA VAL A 108 3.79 -8.64 -15.01
C VAL A 108 3.75 -7.85 -13.70
N ASN A 109 4.75 -6.98 -13.44
CA ASN A 109 4.75 -6.08 -12.28
C ASN A 109 3.50 -5.19 -12.28
N ASN A 110 3.18 -4.57 -13.42
CA ASN A 110 2.04 -3.67 -13.54
C ASN A 110 0.70 -4.40 -13.42
N ALA A 111 0.58 -5.60 -13.97
CA ALA A 111 -0.62 -6.43 -13.80
C ALA A 111 -0.90 -6.76 -12.32
N LYS A 112 0.15 -7.03 -11.53
CA LYS A 112 0.04 -7.24 -10.07
C LYS A 112 -0.37 -5.96 -9.33
N ILE A 113 0.13 -4.80 -9.74
CA ILE A 113 -0.29 -3.52 -9.16
C ILE A 113 -1.75 -3.23 -9.50
N LEU A 114 -2.14 -3.45 -10.76
CA LEU A 114 -3.50 -3.25 -11.25
C LEU A 114 -4.52 -4.16 -10.54
N SER A 115 -4.20 -5.42 -10.30
CA SER A 115 -5.08 -6.32 -9.54
C SER A 115 -5.30 -5.84 -8.10
N ARG A 116 -4.29 -5.25 -7.46
CA ARG A 116 -4.44 -4.62 -6.14
C ARG A 116 -5.32 -3.37 -6.19
N PHE A 117 -5.28 -2.61 -7.29
CA PHE A 117 -6.22 -1.51 -7.51
C PHE A 117 -7.67 -1.99 -7.67
N PHE A 118 -7.91 -3.06 -8.43
CA PHE A 118 -9.25 -3.66 -8.56
C PHE A 118 -9.79 -4.15 -7.22
N LEU A 119 -8.98 -4.89 -6.44
CA LEU A 119 -9.37 -5.32 -5.10
C LEU A 119 -9.75 -4.14 -4.20
N ARG A 120 -8.98 -3.04 -4.27
CA ARG A 120 -9.31 -1.83 -3.53
C ARG A 120 -10.61 -1.21 -4.00
N ASP A 121 -10.86 -1.16 -5.30
CA ASP A 121 -12.08 -0.59 -5.87
C ASP A 121 -13.31 -1.37 -5.40
N GLU A 122 -13.26 -2.70 -5.46
CA GLU A 122 -14.31 -3.60 -4.92
C GLU A 122 -14.63 -3.34 -3.45
N ILE A 123 -13.63 -2.98 -2.64
CA ILE A 123 -13.81 -2.63 -1.22
C ILE A 123 -14.50 -1.29 -1.07
N LEU A 124 -14.12 -0.30 -1.89
CA LEU A 124 -14.68 1.05 -1.80
C LEU A 124 -16.12 1.13 -2.32
N LEU A 125 -16.51 0.22 -3.21
CA LEU A 125 -17.86 0.11 -3.76
C LEU A 125 -18.84 -0.65 -2.85
N GLN A 126 -18.41 -1.13 -1.69
CA GLN A 126 -19.30 -1.85 -0.75
C GLN A 126 -20.39 -0.94 -0.17
N ASP A 127 -21.59 -1.48 0.00
CA ASP A 127 -22.81 -0.73 0.34
C ASP A 127 -22.80 -0.06 1.73
N ASN A 128 -21.98 -0.57 2.66
CA ASN A 128 -21.97 -0.07 4.03
C ASN A 128 -20.61 -0.25 4.73
N SER A 129 -20.43 0.51 5.82
CA SER A 129 -19.19 0.52 6.58
C SER A 129 -18.79 -0.85 7.16
N TYR A 130 -19.75 -1.73 7.47
CA TYR A 130 -19.42 -3.08 7.92
C TYR A 130 -18.77 -3.88 6.80
N ALA A 131 -19.40 -3.91 5.61
CA ALA A 131 -18.89 -4.62 4.45
C ALA A 131 -17.48 -4.13 4.06
N ILE A 132 -17.24 -2.82 4.09
CA ILE A 132 -15.90 -2.24 3.89
C ILE A 132 -14.89 -2.77 4.92
N ILE A 133 -15.21 -2.66 6.22
CA ILE A 133 -14.31 -3.10 7.30
C ILE A 133 -14.06 -4.60 7.24
N ARG A 134 -15.09 -5.38 6.93
CA ARG A 134 -15.03 -6.83 6.76
C ARG A 134 -14.02 -7.21 5.69
N SER A 135 -14.07 -6.55 4.52
CA SER A 135 -13.16 -6.81 3.42
C SER A 135 -11.73 -6.30 3.69
N LEU A 136 -11.56 -5.26 4.53
CA LEU A 136 -10.23 -4.75 4.91
C LEU A 136 -9.51 -5.64 5.93
N ILE A 137 -10.21 -6.31 6.84
CA ILE A 137 -9.60 -7.14 7.89
C ILE A 137 -8.62 -8.20 7.34
N PRO A 138 -8.96 -9.01 6.33
CA PRO A 138 -8.00 -9.98 5.78
C PRO A 138 -6.79 -9.31 5.12
N ILE A 139 -6.97 -8.16 4.47
CA ILE A 139 -5.85 -7.38 3.89
C ILE A 139 -4.93 -6.87 4.99
N ILE A 140 -5.49 -6.42 6.10
CA ILE A 140 -4.71 -5.96 7.26
C ILE A 140 -4.02 -7.13 7.96
N MET A 141 -4.63 -8.32 7.98
CA MET A 141 -4.04 -9.51 8.59
C MET A 141 -2.74 -9.95 7.91
N VAL A 142 -2.65 -9.77 6.58
CA VAL A 142 -1.47 -10.14 5.80
C VAL A 142 -0.40 -9.04 5.76
N LEU A 143 -0.64 -7.88 6.37
CA LEU A 143 0.41 -6.86 6.52
C LEU A 143 1.55 -7.40 7.40
N PRO A 144 2.80 -7.01 7.10
CA PRO A 144 3.93 -7.39 7.95
C PRO A 144 3.71 -7.01 9.41
N ASP A 145 4.18 -7.87 10.32
CA ASP A 145 4.06 -7.67 11.77
C ASP A 145 4.70 -6.36 12.24
N THR A 146 5.76 -5.91 11.56
CA THR A 146 6.43 -4.63 11.82
C THR A 146 5.50 -3.42 11.61
N VAL A 147 4.45 -3.57 10.82
CA VAL A 147 3.38 -2.56 10.65
C VAL A 147 2.21 -2.86 11.58
N ARG A 148 1.69 -4.11 11.54
CA ARG A 148 0.48 -4.50 12.27
C ARG A 148 0.63 -4.38 13.79
N ASN A 149 1.82 -4.65 14.34
CA ASN A 149 2.08 -4.54 15.78
C ASN A 149 2.31 -3.10 16.24
N ASN A 150 2.50 -2.14 15.34
CA ASN A 150 2.78 -0.75 15.69
C ASN A 150 1.56 0.17 15.54
N CYS A 151 0.46 -0.33 14.98
CA CYS A 151 -0.75 0.44 14.72
C CYS A 151 -1.99 -0.27 15.28
N THR A 152 -2.99 0.50 15.73
CA THR A 152 -4.29 -0.09 16.06
C THR A 152 -5.02 -0.49 14.78
N LEU A 153 -5.89 -1.50 14.86
CA LEU A 153 -6.75 -1.91 13.73
C LEU A 153 -7.61 -0.74 13.25
N SER A 154 -8.14 0.08 14.18
CA SER A 154 -8.93 1.25 13.84
C SER A 154 -8.14 2.31 13.08
N SER A 155 -6.85 2.50 13.38
CA SER A 155 -5.98 3.41 12.63
C SER A 155 -5.70 2.85 11.22
N LEU A 156 -5.38 1.57 11.11
CA LEU A 156 -5.12 0.92 9.81
C LEU A 156 -6.33 0.97 8.86
N ILE A 157 -7.54 0.84 9.39
CA ILE A 157 -8.79 1.02 8.63
C ILE A 157 -8.95 2.48 8.21
N GLN A 158 -8.86 3.43 9.14
CA GLN A 158 -9.08 4.85 8.84
C GLN A 158 -8.06 5.44 7.87
N LYS A 159 -6.82 4.91 7.82
CA LYS A 159 -5.84 5.30 6.81
C LYS A 159 -6.24 4.89 5.39
N ARG A 160 -7.16 3.93 5.21
CA ARG A 160 -7.50 3.32 3.91
C ARG A 160 -8.89 3.70 3.40
N VAL A 161 -9.82 4.08 4.29
CA VAL A 161 -11.21 4.37 3.93
C VAL A 161 -11.80 5.52 4.75
N LYS A 162 -12.72 6.27 4.14
CA LYS A 162 -13.43 7.39 4.77
C LYS A 162 -14.61 6.90 5.62
N ILE A 163 -14.32 6.28 6.75
CA ILE A 163 -15.32 5.91 7.76
C ILE A 163 -15.00 6.66 9.04
N SER A 164 -16.02 7.22 9.68
CA SER A 164 -15.83 7.94 10.93
C SER A 164 -15.24 7.03 12.02
N ARG A 165 -14.36 7.61 12.86
CA ARG A 165 -13.70 6.89 13.96
C ARG A 165 -14.70 6.18 14.87
N SER A 166 -15.79 6.85 15.23
CA SER A 166 -16.84 6.29 16.10
C SER A 166 -17.51 5.08 15.46
N ASN A 167 -17.79 5.14 14.15
CA ASN A 167 -18.40 4.03 13.42
C ASN A 167 -17.43 2.85 13.30
N VAL A 168 -16.15 3.09 12.98
CA VAL A 168 -15.12 2.02 12.98
C VAL A 168 -15.05 1.35 14.35
N MET A 169 -14.94 2.13 15.43
CA MET A 169 -14.84 1.59 16.79
C MET A 169 -16.07 0.78 17.19
N ARG A 170 -17.28 1.24 16.84
CA ARG A 170 -18.54 0.51 17.07
C ARG A 170 -18.53 -0.86 16.40
N ILE A 171 -18.14 -0.90 15.12
CA ILE A 171 -18.09 -2.15 14.34
C ILE A 171 -17.04 -3.10 14.92
N LEU A 172 -15.84 -2.61 15.23
CA LEU A 172 -14.79 -3.42 15.84
C LEU A 172 -15.17 -3.94 17.24
N ALA A 173 -15.87 -3.15 18.05
CA ALA A 173 -16.37 -3.57 19.35
C ALA A 173 -17.37 -4.74 19.20
N HIS A 174 -18.29 -4.63 18.23
CA HIS A 174 -19.25 -5.69 17.94
C HIS A 174 -18.58 -6.98 17.46
N LEU A 175 -17.61 -6.87 16.53
CA LEU A 175 -16.83 -8.01 16.05
C LEU A 175 -16.04 -8.70 17.18
N LYS A 176 -15.45 -7.92 18.08
CA LYS A 176 -14.72 -8.43 19.25
C LYS A 176 -15.66 -9.14 20.22
N ALA A 177 -16.80 -8.52 20.56
CA ALA A 177 -17.78 -9.08 21.50
C ALA A 177 -18.34 -10.44 21.03
N ASN A 178 -18.44 -10.63 19.71
CA ASN A 178 -18.90 -11.87 19.10
C ASN A 178 -17.76 -12.83 18.72
N ASN A 179 -16.55 -12.64 19.25
CA ASN A 179 -15.39 -13.52 19.05
C ASN A 179 -14.96 -13.74 17.57
N TYR A 180 -15.23 -12.76 16.70
CA TYR A 180 -14.78 -12.79 15.30
C TYR A 180 -13.34 -12.29 15.14
N ILE A 181 -12.92 -11.35 15.99
CA ILE A 181 -11.57 -10.80 15.99
C ILE A 181 -10.98 -10.82 17.40
N THR A 182 -9.67 -11.04 17.48
CA THR A 182 -8.91 -10.92 18.72
C THR A 182 -8.04 -9.68 18.65
N LEU A 183 -8.15 -8.80 19.65
CA LEU A 183 -7.37 -7.57 19.73
C LEU A 183 -6.53 -7.54 21.00
N ASN A 184 -5.26 -7.15 20.89
CA ASN A 184 -4.38 -6.84 22.03
C ASN A 184 -3.98 -5.36 21.99
N LYS A 185 -4.33 -4.58 23.01
CA LYS A 185 -4.12 -3.12 23.02
C LYS A 185 -4.59 -2.43 21.72
N GLY A 186 -5.69 -2.91 21.14
CA GLY A 186 -6.27 -2.41 19.88
C GLY A 186 -5.61 -2.92 18.59
N ARG A 187 -4.55 -3.74 18.68
CA ARG A 187 -3.84 -4.35 17.54
C ARG A 187 -4.49 -5.67 17.16
N LEU A 188 -4.64 -5.92 15.87
CA LEU A 188 -5.28 -7.14 15.36
C LEU A 188 -4.35 -8.34 15.53
N ILE A 189 -4.77 -9.34 16.30
CA ILE A 189 -4.01 -10.58 16.55
C ILE A 189 -4.47 -11.70 15.62
N SER A 190 -5.79 -11.94 15.58
CA SER A 190 -6.41 -12.97 14.75
C SER A 190 -7.80 -12.53 14.30
N ALA A 191 -8.27 -13.11 13.20
CA ALA A 191 -9.60 -12.90 12.64
C ALA A 191 -10.13 -14.23 12.11
N LYS A 192 -11.41 -14.51 12.39
CA LYS A 192 -12.16 -15.63 11.80
C LYS A 192 -12.81 -15.17 10.50
N ILE A 193 -13.41 -16.11 9.78
CA ILE A 193 -14.33 -15.79 8.68
C ILE A 193 -15.46 -14.92 9.22
N LEU A 194 -15.64 -13.75 8.60
CA LEU A 194 -16.62 -12.76 8.99
C LEU A 194 -17.91 -12.96 8.18
N PRO A 195 -19.10 -12.92 8.81
CA PRO A 195 -20.35 -13.18 8.12
C PRO A 195 -20.66 -12.10 7.09
N ASP A 196 -21.29 -12.46 5.97
CA ASP A 196 -21.63 -11.51 4.91
C ASP A 196 -22.61 -10.45 5.39
N ASN A 197 -23.62 -10.88 6.16
CA ASN A 197 -24.67 -10.02 6.69
C ASN A 197 -24.64 -10.04 8.22
N MET A 198 -24.10 -8.99 8.82
CA MET A 198 -24.17 -8.77 10.27
C MET A 198 -25.06 -7.57 10.56
N LYS A 199 -26.15 -7.77 11.29
CA LYS A 199 -26.92 -6.65 11.86
C LYS A 199 -26.07 -6.03 12.96
N ILE A 200 -25.42 -4.91 12.66
CA ILE A 200 -24.74 -4.13 13.68
C ILE A 200 -25.79 -3.22 14.31
N PRO A 201 -26.08 -3.37 15.62
CA PRO A 201 -27.10 -2.58 16.27
C PRO A 201 -26.87 -1.09 16.02
N LEU A 202 -27.93 -0.42 15.56
CA LEU A 202 -28.02 1.03 15.61
C LEU A 202 -28.25 1.39 17.08
N ASN A 203 -27.68 2.51 17.51
CA ASN A 203 -27.96 3.06 18.83
C ASN A 203 -29.45 3.33 18.99
#